data_AF-A0A1S0UCF8-F1
#
_entry.id   AF-A0A1S0UCF8-F1
#
_cell.length_a   1.000
_cell.length_b   1.000
_cell.length_c   1.000
_cell.angle_alpha   90.00
_cell.angle_beta   90.00
_cell.angle_gamma   90.00
#
_symmetry.space_group_name_H-M   'P 1'
#
loop_
_entity.id
_entity.type
_entity.pdbx_description
1 polymer ?
#
loop_
_entity_poly.entity_id
_entity_poly.type
_entity_poly.pdbx_seq_one_letter_code
_entity_poly.pdbx_strand_id
1 'polypeptide(L)'
;MSSNIIASIQPAKTRLVFFLQEINSLEFESPDPNSSLDQQRILYTTREQVLRDKFDRIQLSVKELEVAYDTWLKYIQTITATKKRQEEEKAYECVTEGEHGLFRMHEGKETLITLTSYKDDA
;
A
#
# COMPACT_ATOMS: atom_id res chain seq x y z
N MET A 1 6.54 23.52 1.01
CA MET A 1 5.53 22.58 1.54
C MET A 1 5.33 21.44 0.57
N SER A 2 4.83 21.71 -0.65
CA SER A 2 4.66 20.72 -1.71
C SER A 2 5.93 19.90 -2.00
N SER A 3 7.11 20.52 -2.08
CA SER A 3 8.38 19.79 -2.27
C SER A 3 8.66 18.72 -1.21
N ASN A 4 8.31 18.97 0.07
CA ASN A 4 8.50 18.01 1.15
C ASN A 4 7.49 16.86 1.06
N ILE A 5 6.26 17.16 0.65
CA ILE A 5 5.20 16.17 0.45
C ILE A 5 5.53 15.27 -0.75
N ILE A 6 5.98 15.84 -1.87
CA ILE A 6 6.42 15.09 -3.04
C ILE A 6 7.60 14.17 -2.69
N ALA A 7 8.55 14.68 -1.90
CA ALA A 7 9.69 13.89 -1.43
C ALA A 7 9.27 12.71 -0.54
N SER A 8 8.16 12.79 0.20
CA SER A 8 7.64 11.68 1.00
C SER A 8 6.78 10.69 0.20
N ILE A 9 6.12 11.14 -0.87
CA ILE A 9 5.26 10.29 -1.72
C ILE A 9 6.08 9.22 -2.46
N GLN A 10 7.21 9.60 -3.08
CA GLN A 10 7.96 8.67 -3.95
C GLN A 10 8.48 7.43 -3.21
N PRO A 11 9.12 7.54 -2.03
CA PRO A 11 9.52 6.37 -1.26
C PRO A 11 8.34 5.47 -0.86
N ALA A 12 7.21 6.05 -0.48
CA ALA A 12 6.01 5.30 -0.08
C ALA A 12 5.40 4.54 -1.28
N LYS A 13 5.38 5.15 -2.47
CA LYS A 13 5.00 4.48 -3.72
C LYS A 13 5.92 3.30 -4.02
N THR A 14 7.24 3.51 -4.00
CA THR A 14 8.21 2.44 -4.28
C THR A 14 8.05 1.26 -3.31
N ARG A 15 7.84 1.54 -2.02
CA ARG A 15 7.55 0.49 -1.02
C ARG A 15 6.26 -0.25 -1.35
N LEU A 16 5.17 0.45 -1.66
CA LEU A 16 3.91 -0.17 -2.02
C LEU A 16 4.06 -1.07 -3.26
N VAL A 17 4.77 -0.58 -4.29
CA VAL A 17 5.03 -1.37 -5.50
C VAL A 17 5.78 -2.66 -5.18
N PHE A 18 6.83 -2.56 -4.38
CA PHE A 18 7.62 -3.70 -3.96
C PHE A 18 6.78 -4.72 -3.19
N PHE A 19 6.00 -4.29 -2.19
CA PHE A 19 5.18 -5.21 -1.40
C PHE A 19 4.07 -5.87 -2.22
N LEU A 20 3.47 -5.16 -3.19
CA LEU A 20 2.50 -5.73 -4.12
C LEU A 20 3.13 -6.80 -5.03
N GLN A 21 4.37 -6.60 -5.49
CA GLN A 21 5.09 -7.62 -6.26
C GLN A 21 5.47 -8.82 -5.39
N GLU A 22 5.93 -8.55 -4.16
CA GLU A 22 6.30 -9.57 -3.19
C GLU A 22 5.12 -10.47 -2.82
N ILE A 23 3.92 -9.92 -2.67
CA ILE A 23 2.73 -10.70 -2.35
C ILE A 23 2.17 -11.46 -3.56
N ASN A 24 2.22 -10.87 -4.75
CA ASN A 24 1.82 -11.56 -5.99
C ASN A 24 2.75 -12.73 -6.34
N SER A 25 4.00 -12.69 -5.88
CA SER A 25 4.99 -13.75 -6.06
C SER A 25 5.07 -14.71 -4.87
N LEU A 26 4.19 -14.54 -3.87
CA LEU A 26 4.23 -15.36 -2.66
C LEU A 26 3.62 -16.73 -2.93
N GLU A 27 4.46 -17.75 -2.84
CA GLU A 27 4.04 -19.15 -2.92
C GLU A 27 4.32 -19.85 -1.60
N PHE A 28 3.33 -20.60 -1.12
CA PHE A 28 3.52 -21.51 0.01
C PHE A 28 3.67 -22.93 -0.52
N GLU A 29 4.74 -23.61 -0.11
CA GLU A 29 4.95 -25.02 -0.46
C GLU A 29 3.76 -25.89 -0.02
N SER A 30 3.53 -27.02 -0.69
CA SER A 30 2.54 -27.97 -0.19
C SER A 30 2.97 -28.53 1.17
N PRO A 31 2.06 -28.67 2.16
CA PRO A 31 2.39 -29.34 3.42
C PRO A 31 2.91 -30.76 3.17
N ASP A 32 3.89 -31.22 3.96
CA ASP A 32 4.34 -32.62 3.93
C ASP A 32 3.18 -33.53 4.39
N PRO A 33 2.71 -34.49 3.56
CA PRO A 33 1.62 -35.39 3.93
C PRO A 33 1.93 -36.27 5.14
N ASN A 34 3.21 -36.46 5.50
CA ASN A 34 3.63 -37.25 6.66
C ASN A 34 3.85 -36.41 7.93
N SER A 35 3.66 -35.09 7.86
CA SER A 35 3.85 -34.21 9.01
C SER A 35 2.84 -34.48 10.12
N SER A 36 3.30 -34.37 11.37
CA SER A 36 2.43 -34.49 12.54
C SER A 36 1.45 -33.31 12.63
N LEU A 37 0.38 -33.48 13.39
CA LEU A 37 -0.62 -32.42 13.58
C LEU A 37 -0.02 -31.13 14.19
N ASP A 38 0.95 -31.26 15.09
CA ASP A 38 1.66 -30.11 15.67
C ASP A 38 2.56 -29.42 14.64
N GLN A 39 3.24 -30.19 13.77
CA GLN A 39 4.04 -29.63 12.68
C GLN A 39 3.17 -28.89 11.67
N GLN A 40 1.99 -29.44 11.33
CA GLN A 40 1.02 -28.77 10.46
C GLN A 40 0.51 -27.48 11.10
N ARG A 41 0.19 -27.50 12.41
CA ARG A 41 -0.24 -26.30 13.13
C ARG A 41 0.83 -25.22 13.07
N ILE A 42 2.09 -25.57 13.38
CA ILE A 42 3.21 -24.62 13.30
C ILE A 42 3.31 -24.05 11.89
N LEU A 43 3.28 -24.90 10.85
CA LEU A 43 3.33 -24.47 9.45
C LEU A 43 2.25 -23.43 9.12
N TYR A 44 0.98 -23.71 9.42
CA TYR A 44 -0.12 -22.79 9.11
C TYR A 44 -0.05 -21.49 9.91
N THR A 45 0.30 -21.56 11.21
CA THR A 45 0.48 -20.35 12.02
C THR A 45 1.62 -19.47 11.52
N THR A 46 2.72 -20.06 11.04
CA THR A 46 3.83 -19.32 10.42
C THR A 46 3.37 -18.65 9.12
N ARG A 47 2.61 -19.35 8.26
CA ARG A 47 2.09 -18.77 7.01
C ARG A 47 1.15 -17.60 7.27
N GLU A 48 0.25 -17.77 8.22
CA GLU A 48 -0.68 -16.73 8.65
C GLU A 48 0.06 -15.49 9.16
N GLN A 49 1.13 -15.69 9.94
CA GLN A 49 1.97 -14.57 10.40
C GLN A 49 2.68 -13.86 9.24
N VAL A 50 3.22 -14.60 8.26
CA VAL A 50 3.84 -14.02 7.07
C VAL A 50 2.84 -13.17 6.27
N LEU A 51 1.59 -13.65 6.12
CA LEU A 51 0.53 -12.89 5.45
C LEU A 51 0.15 -11.64 6.25
N ARG A 52 0.01 -11.73 7.58
CA ARG A 52 -0.24 -10.59 8.46
C ARG A 52 0.83 -9.51 8.33
N ASP A 53 2.10 -9.91 8.43
CA ASP A 53 3.22 -8.97 8.33
C ASP A 53 3.23 -8.23 6.98
N LYS A 54 2.93 -8.93 5.88
CA LYS A 54 2.82 -8.33 4.54
C LYS A 54 1.62 -7.40 4.44
N PHE A 55 0.46 -7.81 4.97
CA PHE A 55 -0.74 -6.98 5.05
C PHE A 55 -0.46 -5.66 5.77
N ASP A 56 0.17 -5.71 6.95
CA ASP A 56 0.46 -4.53 7.76
C ASP A 56 1.41 -3.56 7.03
N ARG A 57 2.40 -4.08 6.29
CA ARG A 57 3.34 -3.26 5.49
C ARG A 57 2.67 -2.58 4.30
N ILE A 58 1.78 -3.29 3.59
CA ILE A 58 0.98 -2.70 2.50
C ILE A 58 0.05 -1.64 3.08
N GLN A 59 -0.65 -1.94 4.17
CA GLN A 59 -1.57 -1.02 4.82
C GLN A 59 -0.85 0.25 5.30
N LEU A 60 0.35 0.13 5.87
CA LEU A 60 1.16 1.27 6.27
C LEU A 60 1.51 2.15 5.07
N SER A 61 1.97 1.56 3.97
CA SER A 61 2.35 2.29 2.76
C SER A 61 1.16 3.02 2.12
N VAL A 62 -0.02 2.39 2.11
CA VAL A 62 -1.28 3.02 1.64
C VAL A 62 -1.65 4.20 2.53
N LYS A 63 -1.62 4.04 3.87
CA LYS A 63 -1.94 5.12 4.81
C LYS A 63 -1.00 6.32 4.68
N GLU A 64 0.30 6.08 4.53
CA GLU A 64 1.28 7.15 4.31
C GLU A 64 0.98 7.96 3.05
N LEU A 65 0.61 7.28 1.96
CA LEU A 65 0.22 7.92 0.70
C LEU A 65 -1.07 8.72 0.86
N GLU A 66 -2.10 8.14 1.48
CA GLU A 66 -3.37 8.83 1.75
C GLU A 66 -3.14 10.13 2.54
N VAL A 67 -2.37 10.06 3.63
CA VAL A 67 -2.05 11.24 4.45
C VAL A 67 -1.29 12.30 3.64
N ALA A 68 -0.32 11.88 2.82
CA ALA A 68 0.46 12.80 2.00
C ALA A 68 -0.42 13.51 0.96
N TYR A 69 -1.27 12.75 0.26
CA TYR A 69 -2.18 13.30 -0.74
C TYR A 69 -3.24 14.21 -0.13
N ASP A 70 -3.85 13.83 0.98
CA ASP A 70 -4.82 14.67 1.71
C ASP A 70 -4.18 15.97 2.21
N THR A 71 -2.95 15.87 2.72
CA THR A 71 -2.20 17.04 3.20
C THR A 71 -1.89 17.99 2.05
N TRP A 72 -1.52 17.47 0.88
CA TRP A 72 -1.27 18.30 -0.29
C TRP A 72 -2.56 18.95 -0.81
N LEU A 73 -3.65 18.20 -0.89
CA LEU A 73 -4.94 18.73 -1.33
C LEU A 73 -5.41 19.88 -0.40
N LYS A 74 -5.32 19.68 0.92
CA LYS A 74 -5.59 20.73 1.91
C LYS A 74 -4.69 21.94 1.72
N TYR A 75 -3.38 21.73 1.48
CA TYR A 75 -2.45 22.81 1.19
C TYR A 75 -2.89 23.62 -0.04
N ILE A 76 -3.22 22.96 -1.15
CA ILE A 76 -3.70 23.60 -2.39
C ILE A 76 -4.92 24.48 -2.11
N GLN A 77 -5.90 23.97 -1.36
CA GLN A 77 -7.13 24.69 -1.01
C GLN A 77 -6.88 25.97 -0.19
N THR A 78 -5.79 26.01 0.60
CA THR A 78 -5.41 27.22 1.36
C THR A 78 -4.75 28.31 0.51
N ILE A 79 -4.29 27.99 -0.70
CA ILE A 79 -3.60 28.95 -1.58
C ILE A 79 -4.63 29.91 -2.17
N THR A 80 -4.57 31.19 -1.80
CA THR A 80 -5.46 32.24 -2.34
C THR A 80 -5.02 32.76 -3.71
N ALA A 81 -3.72 32.76 -3.99
CA ALA A 81 -3.18 33.23 -5.27
C ALA A 81 -3.46 32.24 -6.41
N THR A 82 -4.32 32.63 -7.35
CA THR A 82 -4.82 31.77 -8.44
C THR A 82 -3.70 31.09 -9.24
N LYS A 83 -2.68 31.83 -9.66
CA LYS A 83 -1.58 31.28 -10.47
C LYS A 83 -0.83 30.16 -9.72
N LYS A 84 -0.49 30.41 -8.46
CA LYS A 84 0.22 29.43 -7.62
C LYS A 84 -0.65 28.20 -7.35
N ARG A 85 -1.96 28.40 -7.13
CA ARG A 85 -2.90 27.29 -6.94
C ARG A 85 -2.94 26.38 -8.18
N GLN A 86 -3.07 26.96 -9.37
CA GLN A 86 -3.09 26.22 -10.63
C GLN A 86 -1.78 25.46 -10.90
N GLU A 87 -0.63 26.04 -10.55
CA GLU A 87 0.66 25.36 -10.66
C GLU A 87 0.73 24.12 -9.76
N GLU A 88 0.24 24.25 -8.52
CA GLU A 88 0.20 23.14 -7.56
C GLU A 88 -0.85 22.08 -7.92
N GLU A 89 -2.02 22.47 -8.43
CA GLU A 89 -3.05 21.55 -8.94
C GLU A 89 -2.51 20.68 -10.08
N LYS A 90 -1.80 21.29 -11.04
CA LYS A 90 -1.14 20.55 -12.14
C LYS A 90 -0.05 19.60 -11.64
N ALA A 91 0.73 20.03 -10.65
CA ALA A 91 1.76 19.19 -10.05
C ALA A 91 1.14 17.99 -9.32
N TYR A 92 0.03 18.21 -8.59
CA TYR A 92 -0.72 17.18 -7.92
C TYR A 92 -1.27 16.15 -8.93
N GLU A 93 -1.96 16.62 -9.98
CA GLU A 93 -2.50 15.79 -11.07
C GLU A 93 -1.41 14.91 -11.70
N CYS A 94 -0.28 15.51 -12.08
CA CYS A 94 0.87 14.78 -12.64
C CYS A 94 1.40 13.68 -11.70
N VAL A 95 1.46 13.93 -10.39
CA VAL A 95 1.92 12.94 -9.40
C VAL A 95 0.86 11.87 -9.13
N THR A 96 -0.43 12.16 -9.30
CA THR A 96 -1.52 11.21 -9.09
C THR A 96 -1.85 10.35 -10.31
N GLU A 97 -1.63 10.83 -11.53
CA GLU A 97 -1.98 10.15 -12.78
C GLU A 97 -0.86 9.28 -13.37
N GLY A 98 0.38 9.41 -12.90
CA GLY A 98 1.49 8.59 -13.39
C GLY A 98 1.30 7.08 -13.20
N GLU A 99 2.13 6.28 -13.89
CA GLU A 99 2.10 4.79 -13.93
C GLU A 99 2.08 4.10 -12.54
N HIS A 100 2.48 4.83 -11.49
CA HIS A 100 2.48 4.37 -10.09
C HIS A 100 1.67 5.29 -9.14
N GLY A 101 0.70 6.03 -9.68
CA GLY A 101 -0.15 6.99 -8.99
C GLY A 101 -1.32 6.34 -8.22
N LEU A 102 -2.49 6.97 -8.28
CA LEU A 102 -3.70 6.52 -7.57
C LEU A 102 -4.09 5.08 -7.92
N PHE A 103 -3.72 4.61 -9.11
CA PHE A 103 -3.92 3.23 -9.55
C PHE A 103 -3.25 2.19 -8.63
N ARG A 104 -1.99 2.39 -8.20
CA ARG A 104 -1.32 1.46 -7.27
C ARG A 104 -1.92 1.51 -5.86
N MET A 105 -2.45 2.67 -5.47
CA MET A 105 -3.23 2.81 -4.24
C MET A 105 -4.52 1.97 -4.31
N HIS A 106 -5.19 1.96 -5.46
CA HIS A 106 -6.37 1.13 -5.69
C HIS A 106 -6.03 -0.36 -5.60
N GLU A 107 -5.00 -0.83 -6.32
CA GLU A 107 -4.51 -2.21 -6.22
C GLU A 107 -4.14 -2.60 -4.78
N GLY A 108 -3.48 -1.67 -4.06
CA GLY A 108 -3.20 -1.82 -2.64
C GLY A 108 -4.47 -2.08 -1.82
N LYS A 109 -5.52 -1.28 -2.04
CA LYS A 109 -6.81 -1.45 -1.36
C LYS A 109 -7.51 -2.75 -1.73
N GLU A 110 -7.51 -3.16 -3.00
CA GLU A 110 -8.08 -4.43 -3.44
C GLU A 110 -7.34 -5.63 -2.83
N THR A 111 -6.00 -5.55 -2.77
CA THR A 111 -5.16 -6.54 -2.10
C THR A 111 -5.52 -6.65 -0.62
N LEU A 112 -5.70 -5.50 0.07
CA LEU A 112 -6.12 -5.49 1.47
C LEU A 112 -7.52 -6.10 1.66
N ILE A 113 -8.49 -5.81 0.79
CA ILE A 113 -9.84 -6.40 0.85
C ILE A 113 -9.74 -7.93 0.73
N THR A 114 -9.01 -8.41 -0.28
CA THR A 114 -8.81 -9.85 -0.53
C THR A 114 -8.13 -10.53 0.67
N LEU A 115 -7.11 -9.90 1.26
CA LEU A 115 -6.45 -10.43 2.45
C LEU A 115 -7.34 -10.40 3.69
N THR A 116 -8.22 -9.41 3.82
CA THR A 116 -9.16 -9.29 4.95
C THR A 116 -10.23 -10.38 4.88
N SER A 117 -10.72 -10.75 3.70
CA SER A 117 -11.67 -11.87 3.59
C SER A 117 -11.07 -13.18 4.12
N TYR A 118 -9.77 -13.42 3.95
CA TYR A 118 -9.11 -14.59 4.53
C TYR A 118 -8.89 -14.51 6.05
N LYS A 119 -9.01 -13.32 6.64
CA LYS A 119 -8.88 -13.09 8.08
C LYS A 119 -10.22 -13.26 8.82
N ASP A 120 -11.33 -12.93 8.18
CA ASP A 120 -12.67 -12.97 8.77
C ASP A 120 -13.39 -14.33 8.55
N ASP A 121 -12.85 -15.20 7.69
CA ASP A 121 -13.33 -16.58 7.45
C ASP A 121 -12.82 -17.62 8.49
N ALA A 122 -12.17 -17.18 9.57
CA ALA A 122 -11.64 -18.01 10.67
C ALA A 122 -12.40 -17.77 11.98
#